data_AF-A0A948FWT6-F1
#
_entry.id   AF-A0A948FWT6-F1
#
_cell.length_a   1.000
_cell.length_b   1.000
_cell.length_c   1.000
_cell.angle_alpha   90.00
_cell.angle_beta   90.00
_cell.angle_gamma   90.00
#
_symmetry.space_group_name_H-M   'P 1'
#
loop_
_entity.id
_entity.type
_entity.pdbx_description
1 polymer ?
#
loop_
_entity_poly.entity_id
_entity_poly.type
_entity_poly.pdbx_seq_one_letter_code
_entity_poly.pdbx_strand_id
1 'polypeptide(L)'
;MAKTRASRFKKYDGGDPLAAPVDLAEALDAIGEDVMAGYSPERAMREFLRRGGRDQRGLDDLARKVAERRRELLQKHNLDGTLQEIRELLDQAVLEERKEVARDAMMDEGDRALREMQLENLSPNTAAAVSELGEYDWQSSQARDDFEKIKDLLGREMLDQRFAGMKQALENATDEDRAAINEMLEDLNDLLEKHSRGEDTPEDFAQFMDQHGEFFPENPQDIDELLDAMAQRAAAAQRMMNSMSPEQRQQLMELSQQAFGSPQLMESLARLDANLQGLRPGEDWGGSEQFGDGQGQGQGQGLGLGDGTGVFQDLADLDSLADQLSQSYGGARMDDLDLDKLARQLGDEAAVDAKTLQQLEKALRDGGTLKRG
;
A
#
# COMPACT_ATOMS: atom_id res chain seq x y z
N MET A 1 -26.21 -16.09 61.58
CA MET A 1 -26.00 -16.43 60.15
C MET A 1 -25.83 -15.13 59.37
N ALA A 2 -24.66 -14.93 58.77
CA ALA A 2 -24.31 -13.69 58.06
C ALA A 2 -24.89 -13.67 56.64
N LYS A 3 -25.46 -12.53 56.22
CA LYS A 3 -25.96 -12.29 54.86
C LYS A 3 -24.78 -12.04 53.93
N THR A 4 -24.48 -12.99 53.05
CA THR A 4 -23.46 -12.85 52.00
C THR A 4 -23.95 -11.86 50.95
N ARG A 5 -23.25 -10.73 50.78
CA ARG A 5 -23.45 -9.80 49.66
C ARG A 5 -23.01 -10.51 48.38
N ALA A 6 -23.92 -10.71 47.43
CA ALA A 6 -23.59 -11.24 46.11
C ALA A 6 -22.88 -10.16 45.30
N SER A 7 -21.54 -10.23 45.22
CA SER A 7 -20.74 -9.49 44.26
C SER A 7 -21.00 -10.06 42.86
N ARG A 8 -21.72 -9.32 42.02
CA ARG A 8 -21.85 -9.63 40.60
C ARG A 8 -20.57 -9.21 39.89
N PHE A 9 -19.75 -10.18 39.50
CA PHE A 9 -18.63 -9.96 38.61
C PHE A 9 -19.17 -9.70 37.20
N LYS A 10 -18.86 -8.51 36.65
CA LYS A 10 -19.11 -8.17 35.25
C LYS A 10 -17.89 -8.63 34.46
N LYS A 11 -18.11 -9.25 33.29
CA LYS A 11 -17.04 -9.69 32.40
C LYS A 11 -16.25 -8.45 31.93
N TYR A 12 -14.93 -8.52 32.01
CA TYR A 12 -14.02 -7.46 31.61
C TYR A 12 -14.05 -7.29 30.08
N ASP A 13 -14.34 -6.07 29.63
CA ASP A 13 -14.68 -5.74 28.25
C ASP A 13 -13.53 -4.98 27.57
N GLY A 14 -12.29 -5.42 27.82
CA GLY A 14 -11.07 -4.99 27.11
C GLY A 14 -10.72 -3.50 27.19
N GLY A 15 -9.73 -3.14 28.02
CA GLY A 15 -9.10 -1.81 28.03
C GLY A 15 -8.12 -1.67 29.19
N ASP A 16 -7.03 -0.91 29.05
CA ASP A 16 -6.02 -0.75 30.10
C ASP A 16 -6.65 -0.31 31.43
N PRO A 17 -6.58 -1.14 32.51
CA PRO A 17 -7.18 -0.83 33.80
C PRO A 17 -6.48 0.32 34.55
N LEU A 18 -5.40 0.88 33.98
CA LEU A 18 -4.68 2.05 34.51
C LEU A 18 -4.94 3.35 33.73
N ALA A 19 -5.72 3.31 32.64
CA ALA A 19 -6.12 4.52 31.94
C ALA A 19 -7.04 5.36 32.84
N ALA A 20 -6.79 6.68 32.90
CA ALA A 20 -7.68 7.59 33.60
C ALA A 20 -9.09 7.46 33.01
N PRO A 21 -10.16 7.39 33.83
CA PRO A 21 -11.51 7.32 33.30
C PRO A 21 -11.77 8.55 32.43
N VAL A 22 -12.39 8.34 31.27
CA VAL A 22 -12.79 9.43 30.37
C VAL A 22 -13.58 10.45 31.17
N ASP A 23 -13.18 11.72 31.12
CA ASP A 23 -13.91 12.78 31.82
C ASP A 23 -15.26 13.01 31.14
N LEU A 24 -16.30 12.41 31.71
CA LEU A 24 -17.67 12.57 31.24
C LEU A 24 -18.27 13.93 31.63
N ALA A 25 -17.68 14.64 32.61
CA ALA A 25 -18.28 15.84 33.16
C ALA A 25 -18.36 16.95 32.11
N GLU A 26 -17.28 17.14 31.35
CA GLU A 26 -17.24 18.11 30.25
C GLU A 26 -18.29 17.80 29.17
N ALA A 27 -18.31 16.55 28.70
CA ALA A 27 -19.25 16.13 27.67
C ALA A 27 -20.70 16.26 28.13
N LEU A 28 -21.01 15.90 29.39
CA LEU A 28 -22.35 16.01 29.95
C LEU A 28 -22.80 17.46 30.13
N ASP A 29 -21.89 18.37 30.49
CA ASP A 29 -22.20 19.80 30.62
C ASP A 29 -22.52 20.41 29.25
N ALA A 30 -21.67 20.16 28.25
CA ALA A 30 -21.87 20.63 26.88
C ALA A 30 -23.15 20.06 26.25
N ILE A 31 -23.40 18.75 26.41
CA ILE A 31 -24.62 18.11 25.93
C ILE A 31 -25.84 18.66 26.68
N GLY A 32 -25.72 18.90 27.99
CA GLY A 32 -26.77 19.48 28.83
C GLY A 32 -27.18 20.87 28.38
N GLU A 33 -26.22 21.73 28.04
CA GLU A 33 -26.47 23.07 27.51
C GLU A 33 -27.25 23.01 26.18
N ASP A 34 -26.84 22.16 25.24
CA ASP A 34 -27.51 21.98 23.96
C ASP A 34 -28.94 21.39 24.11
N VAL A 35 -29.13 20.46 25.05
CA VAL A 35 -30.47 19.92 25.36
C VAL A 35 -31.38 21.00 25.95
N MET A 36 -30.85 21.84 26.84
CA MET A 36 -31.58 22.98 27.39
C MET A 36 -31.88 24.06 26.34
N ALA A 37 -31.06 24.15 25.30
CA ALA A 37 -31.29 25.00 24.12
C ALA A 37 -32.31 24.40 23.12
N GLY A 38 -32.84 23.19 23.38
CA GLY A 38 -33.90 22.57 22.60
C GLY A 38 -33.45 21.53 21.57
N TYR A 39 -32.17 21.10 21.59
CA TYR A 39 -31.70 19.99 20.77
C TYR A 39 -32.01 18.63 21.41
N SER A 40 -32.13 17.57 20.59
CA SER A 40 -32.25 16.23 21.15
C SER A 40 -30.92 15.79 21.77
N PRO A 41 -30.92 14.98 22.86
CA PRO A 41 -29.70 14.47 23.46
C PRO A 41 -28.77 13.75 22.47
N GLU A 42 -29.31 13.01 21.50
CA GLU A 42 -28.54 12.36 20.45
C GLU A 42 -27.87 13.37 19.51
N ARG A 43 -28.56 14.47 19.22
CA ARG A 43 -28.02 15.54 18.37
C ARG A 43 -26.94 16.32 19.09
N ALA A 44 -27.17 16.68 20.35
CA ALA A 44 -26.18 17.33 21.21
C ALA A 44 -24.92 16.47 21.38
N MET A 45 -25.07 15.15 21.60
CA MET A 45 -23.95 14.22 21.67
C MET A 45 -23.15 14.18 20.36
N ARG A 46 -23.83 14.07 19.20
CA ARG A 46 -23.14 14.10 17.89
C ARG A 46 -22.40 15.41 17.67
N GLU A 47 -23.00 16.53 18.03
CA GLU A 47 -22.37 17.84 17.89
C GLU A 47 -21.14 18.00 18.79
N PHE A 48 -21.16 17.41 19.99
CA PHE A 48 -20.00 17.34 20.88
C PHE A 48 -18.89 16.46 20.30
N LEU A 49 -19.20 15.23 19.86
CA LEU A 49 -18.22 14.33 19.24
C LEU A 49 -17.61 14.95 17.98
N ARG A 50 -18.43 15.68 17.21
CA ARG A 50 -17.98 16.39 16.01
C ARG A 50 -16.98 17.50 16.34
N ARG A 51 -17.31 18.37 17.29
CA ARG A 51 -16.46 19.53 17.67
C ARG A 51 -15.27 19.17 18.57
N GLY A 52 -15.38 18.12 19.38
CA GLY A 52 -14.41 17.78 20.41
C GLY A 52 -14.63 18.55 21.71
N GLY A 53 -13.85 18.18 22.73
CA GLY A 53 -13.79 18.86 24.03
C GLY A 53 -12.65 19.89 24.08
N ARG A 54 -12.40 20.46 25.26
CA ARG A 54 -11.29 21.40 25.49
C ARG A 54 -9.92 20.75 25.32
N ASP A 55 -9.79 19.51 25.77
CA ASP A 55 -8.53 18.76 25.78
C ASP A 55 -8.47 17.65 24.71
N GLN A 56 -9.55 17.42 23.96
CA GLN A 56 -9.67 16.32 23.00
C GLN A 56 -10.10 16.83 21.62
N ARG A 57 -9.34 16.44 20.59
CA ARG A 57 -9.66 16.77 19.19
C ARG A 57 -10.97 16.12 18.77
N GLY A 58 -11.82 16.89 18.09
CA GLY A 58 -13.09 16.40 17.57
C GLY A 58 -12.94 15.62 16.26
N LEU A 59 -14.04 14.98 15.83
CA LEU A 59 -14.07 14.31 14.54
C LEU A 59 -13.86 15.25 13.36
N ASP A 60 -14.31 16.51 13.46
CA ASP A 60 -14.05 17.52 12.42
C ASP A 60 -12.55 17.79 12.27
N ASP A 61 -11.79 17.78 13.36
CA ASP A 61 -10.34 17.98 13.32
C ASP A 61 -9.61 16.76 12.74
N LEU A 62 -10.04 15.55 13.11
CA LEU A 62 -9.52 14.32 12.52
C LEU A 62 -9.82 14.26 11.01
N ALA A 63 -11.06 14.55 10.61
CA ALA A 63 -11.48 14.59 9.21
C ALA A 63 -10.69 15.64 8.42
N ARG A 64 -10.43 16.81 9.02
CA ARG A 64 -9.60 17.85 8.41
C ARG A 64 -8.18 17.34 8.17
N LYS A 65 -7.56 16.67 9.15
CA LYS A 65 -6.21 16.09 9.01
C LYS A 65 -6.16 15.00 7.94
N VAL A 66 -7.16 14.12 7.88
CA VAL A 66 -7.28 13.12 6.80
C VAL A 66 -7.33 13.81 5.45
N ALA A 67 -8.18 14.83 5.29
CA ALA A 67 -8.30 15.57 4.05
C ALA A 67 -7.01 16.34 3.66
N GLU A 68 -6.28 16.88 4.65
CA GLU A 68 -4.98 17.52 4.43
C GLU A 68 -3.94 16.50 3.97
N ARG A 69 -3.82 15.35 4.66
CA ARG A 69 -2.88 14.29 4.30
C ARG A 69 -3.16 13.73 2.91
N ARG A 70 -4.43 13.53 2.58
CA ARG A 70 -4.85 13.11 1.24
C ARG A 70 -4.40 14.11 0.18
N ARG A 71 -4.70 15.41 0.38
CA ARG A 71 -4.26 16.47 -0.56
C ARG A 71 -2.75 16.52 -0.69
N GLU A 72 -2.01 16.35 0.41
CA GLU A 72 -0.56 16.29 0.39
C GLU A 72 -0.06 15.14 -0.49
N LEU A 73 -0.59 13.93 -0.30
CA LEU A 73 -0.20 12.77 -1.11
C LEU A 73 -0.54 12.99 -2.59
N LEU A 74 -1.75 13.45 -2.89
CA LEU A 74 -2.16 13.70 -4.28
C LEU A 74 -1.27 14.75 -4.97
N GLN A 75 -0.94 15.84 -4.27
CA GLN A 75 -0.06 16.89 -4.79
C GLN A 75 1.38 16.41 -4.96
N LYS A 76 1.91 15.69 -3.98
CA LYS A 76 3.30 15.22 -3.97
C LYS A 76 3.57 14.21 -5.09
N HIS A 77 2.54 13.47 -5.47
CA HIS A 77 2.59 12.42 -6.47
C HIS A 77 1.93 12.82 -7.81
N ASN A 78 1.51 14.08 -7.99
CA ASN A 78 0.81 14.57 -9.20
C ASN A 78 -0.40 13.73 -9.64
N LEU A 79 -1.05 13.02 -8.71
CA LEU A 79 -2.08 12.01 -9.00
C LEU A 79 -3.46 12.61 -9.27
N ASP A 80 -3.66 13.92 -9.05
CA ASP A 80 -4.98 14.57 -9.17
C ASP A 80 -5.59 14.40 -10.57
N GLY A 81 -4.79 14.59 -11.63
CA GLY A 81 -5.26 14.45 -13.02
C GLY A 81 -5.44 12.99 -13.43
N THR A 82 -4.46 12.15 -13.11
CA THR A 82 -4.46 10.72 -13.45
C THR A 82 -5.60 9.98 -12.77
N LEU A 83 -5.90 10.26 -11.50
CA LEU A 83 -7.03 9.65 -10.78
C LEU A 83 -8.38 10.06 -11.35
N GLN A 84 -8.52 11.30 -11.83
CA GLN A 84 -9.73 11.73 -12.51
C GLN A 84 -9.95 10.96 -13.82
N GLU A 85 -8.88 10.77 -14.61
CA GLU A 85 -8.94 9.95 -15.83
C GLU A 85 -9.25 8.48 -15.51
N ILE A 86 -8.61 7.91 -14.49
CA ILE A 86 -8.89 6.54 -14.03
C ILE A 86 -10.35 6.41 -13.59
N ARG A 87 -10.90 7.39 -12.87
CA ARG A 87 -12.30 7.39 -12.44
C ARG A 87 -13.25 7.34 -13.63
N GLU A 88 -13.00 8.15 -14.65
CA GLU A 88 -13.84 8.20 -15.85
C GLU A 88 -13.78 6.88 -16.64
N LEU A 89 -12.59 6.30 -16.80
CA LEU A 89 -12.41 4.98 -17.41
C LEU A 89 -13.10 3.87 -16.60
N LEU A 90 -13.01 3.93 -15.28
CA LEU A 90 -13.63 2.96 -14.38
C LEU A 90 -15.15 3.02 -14.48
N ASP A 91 -15.73 4.22 -14.44
CA ASP A 91 -17.16 4.43 -14.58
C ASP A 91 -17.66 3.91 -15.95
N GLN A 92 -16.88 4.11 -17.02
CA GLN A 92 -17.16 3.55 -18.34
C GLN A 92 -17.10 2.01 -18.35
N ALA A 93 -16.05 1.42 -17.80
CA ALA A 93 -15.89 -0.03 -17.74
C ALA A 93 -17.04 -0.70 -16.98
N VAL A 94 -17.38 -0.18 -15.79
CA VAL A 94 -18.51 -0.68 -14.99
C VAL A 94 -19.84 -0.53 -15.73
N LEU A 95 -20.03 0.59 -16.45
CA LEU A 95 -21.25 0.81 -17.23
C LEU A 95 -21.38 -0.19 -18.39
N GLU A 96 -20.30 -0.45 -19.13
CA GLU A 96 -20.30 -1.41 -20.23
C GLU A 96 -20.47 -2.86 -19.73
N GLU A 97 -19.85 -3.21 -18.61
CA GLU A 97 -20.05 -4.52 -17.99
C GLU A 97 -21.51 -4.72 -17.55
N ARG A 98 -22.13 -3.73 -16.89
CA ARG A 98 -23.55 -3.80 -16.51
C ARG A 98 -24.45 -3.98 -17.73
N LYS A 99 -24.13 -3.36 -18.87
CA LYS A 99 -24.90 -3.54 -20.10
C LYS A 99 -24.78 -4.97 -20.65
N GLU A 100 -23.58 -5.53 -20.67
CA GLU A 100 -23.35 -6.89 -21.18
C GLU A 100 -23.94 -7.96 -20.26
N VAL A 101 -23.78 -7.82 -18.93
CA VAL A 101 -24.40 -8.71 -17.93
C VAL A 101 -25.94 -8.71 -18.05
N ALA A 102 -26.54 -7.55 -18.33
CA ALA A 102 -27.99 -7.44 -18.53
C ALA A 102 -28.46 -8.04 -19.88
N ARG A 103 -27.60 -8.12 -20.90
CA ARG A 103 -27.92 -8.63 -22.23
C ARG A 103 -27.67 -10.13 -22.38
N ASP A 104 -26.76 -10.69 -21.60
CA ASP A 104 -26.44 -12.11 -21.68
C ASP A 104 -27.59 -12.97 -21.13
N ALA A 105 -28.40 -13.47 -22.07
CA ALA A 105 -29.52 -14.36 -21.79
C ALA A 105 -29.10 -15.81 -21.46
N MET A 106 -27.84 -16.17 -21.69
CA MET A 106 -27.31 -17.51 -21.39
C MET A 106 -26.65 -17.60 -20.00
N MET A 107 -26.42 -16.46 -19.33
CA MET A 107 -25.87 -16.40 -17.98
C MET A 107 -26.85 -16.95 -16.95
N ASP A 108 -26.31 -17.71 -15.97
CA ASP A 108 -27.08 -18.18 -14.83
C ASP A 108 -27.60 -17.00 -13.98
N GLU A 109 -28.79 -17.14 -13.43
CA GLU A 109 -29.43 -16.07 -12.65
C GLU A 109 -28.70 -15.79 -11.33
N GLY A 110 -28.07 -16.81 -10.73
CA GLY A 110 -27.22 -16.64 -9.54
C GLY A 110 -25.93 -15.89 -9.86
N ASP A 111 -25.28 -16.21 -10.97
CA ASP A 111 -24.06 -15.54 -11.42
C ASP A 111 -24.33 -14.07 -11.79
N ARG A 112 -25.45 -13.80 -12.47
CA ARG A 112 -25.89 -12.43 -12.78
C ARG A 112 -26.09 -11.62 -11.50
N ALA A 113 -26.84 -12.16 -10.55
CA ALA A 113 -27.12 -11.47 -9.28
C ALA A 113 -25.85 -11.20 -8.46
N LEU A 114 -24.89 -12.13 -8.47
CA LEU A 114 -23.61 -11.95 -7.80
C LEU A 114 -22.80 -10.80 -8.42
N ARG A 115 -22.71 -10.76 -9.76
CA ARG A 115 -21.99 -9.70 -10.49
C ARG A 115 -22.65 -8.35 -10.32
N GLU A 116 -23.98 -8.26 -10.41
CA GLU A 116 -24.72 -7.03 -10.15
C GLU A 116 -24.45 -6.53 -8.72
N MET A 117 -24.51 -7.42 -7.72
CA MET A 117 -24.21 -7.07 -6.34
C MET A 117 -22.77 -6.57 -6.16
N GLN A 118 -21.78 -7.21 -6.81
CA GLN A 118 -20.38 -6.76 -6.76
C GLN A 118 -20.22 -5.36 -7.38
N LEU A 119 -20.78 -5.13 -8.57
CA LEU A 119 -20.69 -3.85 -9.27
C LEU A 119 -21.47 -2.74 -8.56
N GLU A 120 -22.51 -3.06 -7.80
CA GLU A 120 -23.29 -2.11 -7.00
C GLU A 120 -22.64 -1.76 -5.67
N ASN A 121 -21.89 -2.68 -5.07
CA ASN A 121 -21.20 -2.48 -3.79
C ASN A 121 -19.74 -2.06 -3.94
N LEU A 122 -19.33 -1.62 -5.14
CA LEU A 122 -18.00 -1.07 -5.35
C LEU A 122 -17.74 0.11 -4.43
N SER A 123 -16.51 0.17 -3.92
CA SER A 123 -16.08 1.32 -3.15
C SER A 123 -16.31 2.63 -3.91
N PRO A 124 -16.82 3.70 -3.25
CA PRO A 124 -16.93 5.02 -3.87
C PRO A 124 -15.55 5.63 -4.21
N ASN A 125 -14.48 5.04 -3.67
CA ASN A 125 -13.11 5.40 -3.97
C ASN A 125 -12.59 4.63 -5.19
N THR A 126 -12.12 5.39 -6.17
CA THR A 126 -11.50 4.90 -7.40
C THR A 126 -10.33 3.94 -7.15
N ALA A 127 -9.39 4.25 -6.25
CA ALA A 127 -8.22 3.38 -6.03
C ALA A 127 -8.61 2.03 -5.42
N ALA A 128 -9.52 2.04 -4.45
CA ALA A 128 -10.05 0.83 -3.83
C ALA A 128 -10.88 0.02 -4.83
N ALA A 129 -11.75 0.66 -5.61
CA ALA A 129 -12.56 0.00 -6.62
C ALA A 129 -11.72 -0.65 -7.73
N VAL A 130 -10.61 -0.02 -8.14
CA VAL A 130 -9.67 -0.63 -9.10
C VAL A 130 -9.00 -1.87 -8.50
N SER A 131 -8.61 -1.83 -7.23
CA SER A 131 -8.06 -2.99 -6.54
C SER A 131 -9.09 -4.12 -6.39
N GLU A 132 -10.33 -3.81 -6.03
CA GLU A 132 -11.43 -4.76 -5.90
C GLU A 132 -11.77 -5.43 -7.25
N LEU A 133 -11.71 -4.67 -8.34
CA LEU A 133 -11.96 -5.17 -9.70
C LEU A 133 -10.73 -5.80 -10.36
N GLY A 134 -9.58 -5.82 -9.68
CA GLY A 134 -8.35 -6.42 -10.19
C GLY A 134 -8.49 -7.89 -10.55
N GLU A 135 -9.30 -8.63 -9.80
CA GLU A 135 -9.60 -10.05 -10.01
C GLU A 135 -10.95 -10.29 -10.71
N TYR A 136 -11.64 -9.23 -11.12
CA TYR A 136 -12.98 -9.34 -11.70
C TYR A 136 -12.92 -9.89 -13.13
N ASP A 137 -13.73 -10.91 -13.40
CA ASP A 137 -13.83 -11.55 -14.72
C ASP A 137 -14.80 -10.81 -15.64
N TRP A 138 -14.27 -9.79 -16.34
CA TRP A 138 -14.99 -8.95 -17.29
C TRP A 138 -15.58 -9.77 -18.46
N GLN A 139 -16.89 -9.68 -18.65
CA GLN A 139 -17.56 -10.26 -19.83
C GLN A 139 -17.51 -9.32 -21.03
N SER A 140 -17.61 -8.02 -20.78
CA SER A 140 -17.52 -7.01 -21.82
C SER A 140 -16.07 -6.85 -22.28
N SER A 141 -15.81 -7.08 -23.56
CA SER A 141 -14.48 -6.81 -24.15
C SER A 141 -14.10 -5.34 -24.02
N GLN A 142 -15.09 -4.44 -24.14
CA GLN A 142 -14.88 -3.00 -23.98
C GLN A 142 -14.52 -2.65 -22.53
N ALA A 143 -15.23 -3.22 -21.55
CA ALA A 143 -14.94 -2.98 -20.14
C ALA A 143 -13.55 -3.50 -19.75
N ARG A 144 -13.17 -4.66 -20.29
CA ARG A 144 -11.82 -5.21 -20.14
C ARG A 144 -10.77 -4.27 -20.72
N ASP A 145 -10.95 -3.79 -21.94
CA ASP A 145 -9.99 -2.87 -22.59
C ASP A 145 -9.85 -1.56 -21.81
N ASP A 146 -10.94 -1.02 -21.28
CA ASP A 146 -10.90 0.20 -20.46
C ASP A 146 -10.23 -0.06 -19.10
N PHE A 147 -10.43 -1.23 -18.50
CA PHE A 147 -9.73 -1.63 -17.29
C PHE A 147 -8.22 -1.88 -17.50
N GLU A 148 -7.82 -2.44 -18.65
CA GLU A 148 -6.40 -2.57 -19.00
C GLU A 148 -5.72 -1.20 -19.16
N LYS A 149 -6.40 -0.20 -19.75
CA LYS A 149 -5.88 1.18 -19.79
C LYS A 149 -5.66 1.76 -18.40
N ILE A 150 -6.55 1.46 -17.45
CA ILE A 150 -6.37 1.88 -16.05
C ILE A 150 -5.09 1.29 -15.47
N LYS A 151 -4.84 -0.01 -15.69
CA LYS A 151 -3.60 -0.67 -15.26
C LYS A 151 -2.37 -0.01 -15.88
N ASP A 152 -2.42 0.28 -17.18
CA ASP A 152 -1.33 0.95 -17.90
C ASP A 152 -1.04 2.35 -17.32
N LEU A 153 -2.07 3.14 -17.05
CA LEU A 153 -1.94 4.48 -16.46
C LEU A 153 -1.30 4.40 -15.07
N LEU A 154 -1.75 3.46 -14.24
CA LEU A 154 -1.20 3.23 -12.89
C LEU A 154 0.26 2.76 -12.94
N GLY A 155 0.58 1.82 -13.84
CA GLY A 155 1.92 1.30 -14.03
C GLY A 155 2.90 2.39 -14.48
N ARG A 156 2.50 3.23 -15.45
CA ARG A 156 3.31 4.34 -15.94
C ARG A 156 3.65 5.34 -14.84
N GLU A 157 2.67 5.77 -14.07
CA GLU A 157 2.85 6.79 -13.03
C GLU A 157 3.74 6.29 -11.88
N MET A 158 3.54 5.05 -11.41
CA MET A 158 4.42 4.45 -10.40
C MET A 158 5.87 4.34 -10.87
N LEU A 159 6.03 3.96 -12.14
CA LEU A 159 7.33 3.79 -12.74
C LEU A 159 8.04 5.13 -12.91
N ASP A 160 7.35 6.16 -13.38
CA ASP A 160 7.87 7.53 -13.54
C ASP A 160 8.36 8.10 -12.20
N GLN A 161 7.67 7.82 -11.09
CA GLN A 161 8.07 8.27 -9.76
C GLN A 161 9.34 7.57 -9.25
N ARG A 162 9.44 6.25 -9.47
CA ARG A 162 10.65 5.49 -9.13
C ARG A 162 11.84 5.96 -9.97
N PHE A 163 11.61 6.29 -11.24
CA PHE A 163 12.64 6.83 -12.12
C PHE A 163 13.10 8.22 -11.70
N ALA A 164 12.22 9.09 -11.23
CA ALA A 164 12.62 10.39 -10.71
C ALA A 164 13.54 10.27 -9.48
N GLY A 165 13.18 9.39 -8.52
CA GLY A 165 14.01 9.11 -7.35
C GLY A 165 15.36 8.48 -7.71
N MET A 166 15.35 7.53 -8.65
CA MET A 166 16.57 6.91 -9.16
C MET A 166 17.46 7.92 -9.90
N LYS A 167 16.88 8.78 -10.74
CA LYS A 167 17.61 9.84 -11.43
C LYS A 167 18.31 10.77 -10.45
N GLN A 168 17.64 11.15 -9.36
CA GLN A 168 18.23 12.01 -8.35
C GLN A 168 19.31 11.29 -7.52
N ALA A 169 19.17 10.00 -7.24
CA ALA A 169 20.22 9.20 -6.62
C ALA A 169 21.45 9.06 -7.54
N LEU A 170 21.22 8.79 -8.83
CA LEU A 170 22.27 8.64 -9.84
C LEU A 170 22.97 9.97 -10.17
N GLU A 171 22.28 11.10 -10.13
CA GLU A 171 22.87 12.43 -10.28
C GLU A 171 23.81 12.80 -9.12
N ASN A 172 23.66 12.16 -7.95
CA ASN A 172 24.47 12.42 -6.75
C ASN A 172 25.63 11.41 -6.55
N ALA A 173 25.75 10.38 -7.38
CA ALA A 173 26.88 9.44 -7.29
C ALA A 173 28.19 10.16 -7.63
N THR A 174 29.20 10.03 -6.78
CA THR A 174 30.51 10.68 -7.02
C THR A 174 31.35 9.86 -8.00
N ASP A 175 32.42 10.48 -8.52
CA ASP A 175 33.36 9.75 -9.38
C ASP A 175 34.11 8.64 -8.62
N GLU A 176 34.27 8.78 -7.30
CA GLU A 176 34.81 7.74 -6.43
C GLU A 176 33.87 6.53 -6.31
N ASP A 177 32.55 6.76 -6.16
CA ASP A 177 31.56 5.68 -6.12
C ASP A 177 31.58 4.85 -7.41
N ARG A 178 31.75 5.53 -8.56
CA ARG A 178 31.89 4.87 -9.86
C ARG A 178 33.16 4.02 -9.95
N ALA A 179 34.27 4.49 -9.38
CA ALA A 179 35.52 3.73 -9.39
C ALA A 179 35.40 2.45 -8.55
N ALA A 180 34.81 2.54 -7.35
CA ALA A 180 34.58 1.39 -6.48
C ALA A 180 33.69 0.32 -7.13
N ILE A 181 32.61 0.75 -7.81
CA ILE A 181 31.72 -0.18 -8.53
C ILE A 181 32.44 -0.89 -9.68
N ASN A 182 33.33 -0.20 -10.39
CA ASN A 182 34.11 -0.82 -11.48
C ASN A 182 35.06 -1.90 -10.94
N GLU A 183 35.77 -1.61 -9.86
CA GLU A 183 36.69 -2.56 -9.20
C GLU A 183 35.93 -3.79 -8.70
N MET A 184 34.79 -3.59 -8.02
CA MET A 184 33.92 -4.68 -7.58
C MET A 184 33.47 -5.59 -8.73
N LEU A 185 33.06 -5.01 -9.86
CA LEU A 185 32.57 -5.80 -11.00
C LEU A 185 33.68 -6.57 -11.70
N GLU A 186 34.91 -6.04 -11.70
CA GLU A 186 36.08 -6.74 -12.21
C GLU A 186 36.41 -7.95 -11.32
N ASP A 187 36.54 -7.74 -10.01
CA ASP A 187 36.81 -8.80 -9.04
C ASP A 187 35.71 -9.86 -9.00
N LEU A 188 34.45 -9.45 -9.15
CA LEU A 188 33.31 -10.36 -9.22
C LEU A 188 33.38 -11.23 -10.48
N ASN A 189 33.64 -10.63 -11.65
CA ASN A 189 33.75 -11.40 -12.88
C ASN A 189 34.90 -12.42 -12.79
N ASP A 190 36.04 -12.04 -12.22
CA ASP A 190 37.17 -12.94 -12.00
C ASP A 190 36.81 -14.11 -11.07
N LEU A 191 36.06 -13.85 -9.99
CA LEU A 191 35.56 -14.87 -9.08
C LEU A 191 34.59 -15.84 -9.79
N LEU A 192 33.63 -15.31 -10.54
CA LEU A 192 32.65 -16.12 -11.27
C LEU A 192 33.29 -16.96 -12.37
N GLU A 193 34.29 -16.43 -13.05
CA GLU A 193 35.05 -17.17 -14.05
C GLU A 193 35.84 -18.32 -13.42
N LYS A 194 36.52 -18.10 -12.28
CA LYS A 194 37.17 -19.18 -11.51
C LYS A 194 36.17 -20.26 -11.11
N HIS A 195 35.00 -19.86 -10.62
CA HIS A 195 33.95 -20.78 -10.21
C HIS A 195 33.39 -21.58 -11.40
N SER A 196 33.19 -20.94 -12.56
CA SER A 196 32.77 -21.64 -13.79
C SER A 196 33.75 -22.71 -14.25
N ARG A 197 35.04 -22.56 -13.91
CA ARG A 197 36.11 -23.53 -14.18
C ARG A 197 36.29 -24.56 -13.07
N GLY A 198 35.60 -24.41 -11.93
CA GLY A 198 35.77 -25.21 -10.72
C GLY A 198 37.14 -25.02 -10.05
N GLU A 199 37.74 -23.84 -10.20
CA GLU A 199 39.04 -23.45 -9.65
C GLU A 199 38.92 -22.48 -8.48
N ASP A 200 37.69 -22.15 -8.07
CA ASP A 200 37.42 -21.25 -6.95
C ASP A 200 37.80 -21.88 -5.61
N THR A 201 38.34 -21.06 -4.73
CA THR A 201 38.62 -21.44 -3.35
C THR A 201 37.73 -20.64 -2.39
N PRO A 202 37.41 -21.20 -1.20
CA PRO A 202 36.75 -20.43 -0.15
C PRO A 202 37.53 -19.18 0.27
N GLU A 203 38.85 -19.15 0.04
CA GLU A 203 39.71 -17.99 0.30
C GLU A 203 39.46 -16.86 -0.71
N ASP A 204 39.22 -17.17 -2.00
CA ASP A 204 38.87 -16.18 -3.02
C ASP A 204 37.54 -15.48 -2.67
N PHE A 205 36.54 -16.25 -2.22
CA PHE A 205 35.26 -15.70 -1.77
C PHE A 205 35.40 -14.82 -0.53
N ALA A 206 36.15 -15.28 0.47
CA ALA A 206 36.38 -14.52 1.69
C ALA A 206 37.10 -13.19 1.39
N GLN A 207 38.07 -13.20 0.46
CA GLN A 207 38.76 -12.00 0.01
C GLN A 207 37.81 -11.03 -0.70
N PHE A 208 36.96 -11.53 -1.60
CA PHE A 208 35.94 -10.73 -2.28
C PHE A 208 34.98 -10.07 -1.28
N MET A 209 34.49 -10.83 -0.30
CA MET A 209 33.57 -10.30 0.72
C MET A 209 34.24 -9.32 1.69
N ASP A 210 35.53 -9.46 1.98
CA ASP A 210 36.30 -8.50 2.79
C ASP A 210 36.44 -7.15 2.08
N GLN A 211 36.59 -7.17 0.75
CA GLN A 211 36.79 -5.96 -0.07
C GLN A 211 35.47 -5.30 -0.48
N HIS A 212 34.46 -6.09 -0.84
CA HIS A 212 33.23 -5.61 -1.51
C HIS A 212 31.93 -5.98 -0.78
N GLY A 213 32.00 -6.55 0.43
CA GLY A 213 30.83 -7.01 1.17
C GLY A 213 29.79 -5.93 1.47
N GLU A 214 30.18 -4.65 1.45
CA GLU A 214 29.27 -3.51 1.67
C GLU A 214 28.17 -3.38 0.61
N PHE A 215 28.38 -3.92 -0.60
CA PHE A 215 27.41 -3.89 -1.70
C PHE A 215 26.38 -5.03 -1.65
N PHE A 216 26.55 -5.98 -0.73
CA PHE A 216 25.73 -7.20 -0.62
C PHE A 216 25.04 -7.29 0.75
N PRO A 217 23.88 -6.61 0.93
CA PRO A 217 23.17 -6.59 2.22
C PRO A 217 22.63 -7.97 2.65
N GLU A 218 22.46 -8.90 1.71
CA GLU A 218 22.06 -10.28 1.99
C GLU A 218 23.14 -11.14 2.66
N ASN A 219 24.39 -10.65 2.70
CA ASN A 219 25.53 -11.26 3.38
C ASN A 219 25.68 -12.79 3.12
N PRO A 220 25.92 -13.17 1.85
CA PRO A 220 26.04 -14.57 1.45
C PRO A 220 27.17 -15.28 2.22
N GLN A 221 26.94 -16.55 2.57
CA GLN A 221 27.92 -17.36 3.31
C GLN A 221 28.91 -18.08 2.40
N ASP A 222 28.55 -18.27 1.13
CA ASP A 222 29.39 -18.88 0.11
C ASP A 222 29.11 -18.32 -1.29
N ILE A 223 29.89 -18.76 -2.28
CA ILE A 223 29.78 -18.33 -3.68
C ILE A 223 28.43 -18.75 -4.27
N ASP A 224 27.87 -19.89 -3.86
CA ASP A 224 26.59 -20.37 -4.38
C ASP A 224 25.43 -19.49 -3.91
N GLU A 225 25.42 -19.07 -2.64
CA GLU A 225 24.45 -18.11 -2.11
C GLU A 225 24.60 -16.73 -2.75
N LEU A 226 25.84 -16.27 -3.00
CA LEU A 226 26.11 -15.03 -3.73
C LEU A 226 25.54 -15.10 -5.15
N LEU A 227 25.80 -16.22 -5.85
CA LEU A 227 25.30 -16.48 -7.19
C LEU A 227 23.77 -16.48 -7.24
N ASP A 228 23.11 -17.11 -6.27
CA ASP A 228 21.66 -17.17 -6.20
C ASP A 228 21.06 -15.77 -6.01
N ALA A 229 21.59 -14.98 -5.07
CA ALA A 229 21.14 -13.61 -4.83
C ALA A 229 21.33 -12.71 -6.05
N MET A 230 22.48 -12.84 -6.73
CA MET A 230 22.80 -12.07 -7.93
C MET A 230 21.95 -12.47 -9.12
N ALA A 231 21.73 -13.76 -9.34
CA ALA A 231 20.88 -14.26 -10.41
C ALA A 231 19.42 -13.81 -10.21
N GLN A 232 18.91 -13.86 -8.97
CA GLN A 232 17.56 -13.38 -8.64
C GLN A 232 17.40 -11.88 -8.93
N ARG A 233 18.39 -11.06 -8.56
CA ARG A 233 18.39 -9.61 -8.81
C ARG A 233 18.49 -9.29 -10.30
N ALA A 234 19.39 -9.95 -11.03
CA ALA A 234 19.58 -9.77 -12.46
C ALA A 234 18.33 -10.17 -13.25
N ALA A 235 17.72 -11.31 -12.90
CA ALA A 235 16.45 -11.74 -13.46
C ALA A 235 15.36 -10.68 -13.24
N ALA A 236 15.21 -10.15 -12.01
CA ALA A 236 14.25 -9.10 -11.71
C ALA A 236 14.47 -7.81 -12.53
N ALA A 237 15.73 -7.38 -12.69
CA ALA A 237 16.08 -6.24 -13.52
C ALA A 237 15.71 -6.47 -15.00
N GLN A 238 15.94 -7.68 -15.51
CA GLN A 238 15.57 -8.07 -16.87
C GLN A 238 14.05 -8.08 -17.07
N ARG A 239 13.27 -8.57 -16.09
CA ARG A 239 11.79 -8.50 -16.12
C ARG A 239 11.30 -7.05 -16.17
N MET A 240 11.89 -6.19 -15.35
CA MET A 240 11.60 -4.76 -15.37
C MET A 240 11.90 -4.17 -16.75
N MET A 241 13.06 -4.47 -17.34
CA MET A 241 13.40 -4.01 -18.69
C MET A 241 12.42 -4.56 -19.75
N ASN A 242 12.00 -5.82 -19.61
CA ASN A 242 11.02 -6.46 -20.48
C ASN A 242 9.63 -5.82 -20.39
N SER A 243 9.26 -5.29 -19.22
CA SER A 243 8.00 -4.56 -19.00
C SER A 243 7.99 -3.13 -19.58
N MET A 244 9.15 -2.54 -19.89
CA MET A 244 9.25 -1.18 -20.46
C MET A 244 9.01 -1.16 -21.97
N SER A 245 8.48 -0.03 -22.47
CA SER A 245 8.36 0.23 -23.91
C SER A 245 9.74 0.40 -24.58
N PRO A 246 9.86 0.19 -25.91
CA PRO A 246 11.11 0.42 -26.64
C PRO A 246 11.71 1.81 -26.42
N GLU A 247 10.86 2.84 -26.36
CA GLU A 247 11.27 4.23 -26.15
C GLU A 247 11.79 4.46 -24.73
N GLN A 248 11.12 3.89 -23.72
CA GLN A 248 11.54 3.98 -22.32
C GLN A 248 12.87 3.26 -22.08
N ARG A 249 13.04 2.08 -22.69
CA ARG A 249 14.33 1.35 -22.66
C ARG A 249 15.46 2.19 -23.23
N GLN A 250 15.23 2.88 -24.34
CA GLN A 250 16.23 3.72 -24.97
C GLN A 250 16.58 4.94 -24.11
N GLN A 251 15.57 5.58 -23.49
CA GLN A 251 15.79 6.69 -22.58
C GLN A 251 16.56 6.27 -21.33
N LEU A 252 16.26 5.09 -20.77
CA LEU A 252 17.02 4.52 -19.66
C LEU A 252 18.46 4.21 -20.06
N MET A 253 18.71 3.68 -21.25
CA MET A 253 20.07 3.44 -21.76
C MET A 253 20.86 4.75 -21.90
N GLU A 254 20.24 5.83 -22.35
CA GLU A 254 20.88 7.15 -22.44
C GLU A 254 21.23 7.71 -21.06
N LEU A 255 20.30 7.61 -20.09
CA LEU A 255 20.55 8.03 -18.71
C LEU A 255 21.62 7.18 -18.03
N SER A 256 21.60 5.86 -18.25
CA SER A 256 22.61 4.94 -17.74
C SER A 256 23.99 5.27 -18.31
N GLN A 257 24.10 5.53 -19.61
CA GLN A 257 25.35 6.00 -20.23
C GLN A 257 25.87 7.30 -19.60
N GLN A 258 24.97 8.21 -19.22
CA GLN A 258 25.34 9.46 -18.56
C GLN A 258 25.74 9.28 -17.08
N ALA A 259 25.07 8.37 -16.36
CA ALA A 259 25.29 8.14 -14.94
C ALA A 259 26.46 7.21 -14.64
N PHE A 260 26.66 6.19 -15.46
CA PHE A 260 27.67 5.14 -15.30
C PHE A 260 28.88 5.33 -16.22
N GLY A 261 28.74 6.13 -17.29
CA GLY A 261 29.81 6.93 -17.90
C GLY A 261 30.95 6.21 -18.62
N SER A 262 31.17 4.91 -18.41
CA SER A 262 32.31 4.20 -18.96
C SER A 262 31.86 3.02 -19.85
N PRO A 263 32.33 2.93 -21.11
CA PRO A 263 32.14 1.74 -21.94
C PRO A 263 32.64 0.46 -21.27
N GLN A 264 33.64 0.57 -20.41
CA GLN A 264 34.21 -0.53 -19.63
C GLN A 264 33.17 -1.13 -18.67
N LEU A 265 32.39 -0.30 -17.98
CA LEU A 265 31.37 -0.77 -17.05
C LEU A 265 30.27 -1.57 -17.75
N MET A 266 29.82 -1.10 -18.92
CA MET A 266 28.86 -1.87 -19.73
C MET A 266 29.43 -3.21 -20.19
N GLU A 267 30.73 -3.28 -20.50
CA GLU A 267 31.38 -4.54 -20.85
C GLU A 267 31.44 -5.49 -19.64
N SER A 268 31.82 -4.99 -18.45
CA SER A 268 31.87 -5.78 -17.21
C SER A 268 30.48 -6.30 -16.81
N LEU A 269 29.44 -5.49 -16.97
CA LEU A 269 28.04 -5.92 -16.72
C LEU A 269 27.59 -6.98 -17.72
N ALA A 270 27.89 -6.80 -19.01
CA ALA A 270 27.54 -7.80 -20.03
C ALA A 270 28.25 -9.14 -19.79
N ARG A 271 29.50 -9.12 -19.30
CA ARG A 271 30.23 -10.33 -18.89
C ARG A 271 29.59 -10.99 -17.67
N LEU A 272 29.21 -10.19 -16.68
CA LEU A 272 28.53 -10.67 -15.48
C LEU A 272 27.22 -11.39 -15.83
N ASP A 273 26.36 -10.76 -16.64
CA ASP A 273 25.08 -11.34 -17.07
C ASP A 273 25.30 -12.67 -17.81
N ALA A 274 26.28 -12.74 -18.71
CA ALA A 274 26.61 -13.97 -19.44
C ALA A 274 27.08 -15.09 -18.50
N ASN A 275 27.91 -14.75 -17.50
CA ASN A 275 28.40 -15.70 -16.50
C ASN A 275 27.26 -16.21 -15.61
N LEU A 276 26.38 -15.32 -15.12
CA LEU A 276 25.25 -15.69 -14.28
C LEU A 276 24.24 -16.56 -15.04
N GLN A 277 23.92 -16.24 -16.29
CA GLN A 277 23.01 -17.03 -17.11
C GLN A 277 23.56 -18.45 -17.37
N GLY A 278 24.89 -18.57 -17.52
CA GLY A 278 25.56 -19.87 -17.65
C GLY A 278 25.57 -20.70 -16.37
N LEU A 279 25.77 -20.07 -15.22
CA LEU A 279 25.86 -20.73 -13.91
C LEU A 279 24.50 -21.04 -13.28
N ARG A 280 23.46 -20.25 -13.61
CA ARG A 280 22.09 -20.40 -13.10
C ARG A 280 21.05 -20.39 -14.23
N PRO A 281 21.04 -21.40 -15.12
CA PRO A 281 20.07 -21.48 -16.22
C PRO A 281 18.62 -21.73 -15.76
N GLY A 282 18.40 -22.04 -14.47
CA GLY A 282 17.09 -22.30 -13.89
C GLY A 282 16.32 -21.06 -13.43
N GLU A 283 16.95 -19.88 -13.38
CA GLU A 283 16.27 -18.62 -13.06
C GLU A 283 15.41 -18.12 -14.22
N ASP A 284 14.38 -17.32 -13.89
CA ASP A 284 13.44 -16.79 -14.88
C ASP A 284 14.00 -15.56 -15.62
N TRP A 285 15.02 -15.80 -16.46
CA TRP A 285 15.68 -14.79 -17.28
C TRP A 285 14.79 -14.22 -18.39
N GLY A 286 13.78 -14.99 -18.81
CA GLY A 286 12.91 -14.68 -19.94
C GLY A 286 11.51 -14.22 -19.54
N GLY A 287 11.17 -14.27 -18.24
CA GLY A 287 9.87 -13.87 -17.74
C GLY A 287 9.60 -12.41 -18.08
N SER A 288 8.58 -12.15 -18.86
CA SER A 288 7.79 -10.96 -18.60
C SER A 288 6.97 -11.27 -17.36
N GLU A 289 7.05 -10.45 -16.32
CA GLU A 289 5.95 -10.36 -15.36
C GLU A 289 4.73 -9.88 -16.15
N GLN A 290 4.02 -10.82 -16.76
CA GLN A 290 2.61 -10.66 -17.02
C GLN A 290 2.00 -10.48 -15.63
N PHE A 291 1.56 -9.26 -15.31
CA PHE A 291 0.61 -9.05 -14.22
C PHE A 291 -0.64 -9.89 -14.55
N GLY A 292 -0.66 -11.12 -14.04
CA GLY A 292 -1.69 -12.11 -14.30
C GLY A 292 -1.18 -13.30 -15.12
N ASP A 293 -0.68 -14.33 -14.42
CA ASP A 293 -1.28 -15.67 -14.36
C ASP A 293 -0.33 -16.57 -13.57
N GLY A 294 -0.81 -17.20 -12.50
CA GLY A 294 0.06 -17.95 -11.61
C GLY A 294 -0.67 -18.84 -10.64
N GLN A 295 -1.39 -19.84 -11.16
CA GLN A 295 -1.71 -21.06 -10.42
C GLN A 295 -0.42 -21.66 -9.85
N GLY A 296 -0.11 -21.35 -8.60
CA GLY A 296 0.99 -21.94 -7.85
C GLY A 296 0.53 -22.14 -6.42
N GLN A 297 0.19 -23.38 -6.08
CA GLN A 297 -0.07 -23.77 -4.69
C GLN A 297 1.23 -23.58 -3.90
N GLY A 298 1.30 -22.49 -3.14
CA GLY A 298 2.39 -22.19 -2.22
C GLY A 298 1.87 -21.24 -1.16
N GLN A 299 1.79 -21.70 0.08
CA GLN A 299 1.30 -20.93 1.22
C GLN A 299 2.28 -19.80 1.54
N GLY A 300 1.79 -18.56 1.56
CA GLY A 300 2.52 -17.43 2.12
C GLY A 300 2.18 -16.14 1.39
N GLN A 301 1.72 -15.14 2.16
CA GLN A 301 1.46 -13.76 1.75
C GLN A 301 2.33 -13.27 0.57
N GLY A 302 1.69 -13.02 -0.58
CA GLY A 302 2.29 -12.24 -1.67
C GLY A 302 2.38 -10.76 -1.29
N LEU A 303 3.31 -10.44 -0.39
CA LEU A 303 3.81 -9.10 -0.16
C LEU A 303 4.61 -8.69 -1.40
N GLY A 304 3.92 -8.10 -2.38
CA GLY A 304 4.53 -7.38 -3.49
C GLY A 304 5.17 -6.09 -2.97
N LEU A 305 6.36 -6.22 -2.37
CA LEU A 305 7.22 -5.10 -1.98
C LEU A 305 7.85 -4.48 -3.22
N GLY A 306 7.47 -3.23 -3.49
CA GLY A 306 8.11 -2.37 -4.47
C GLY A 306 7.45 -1.01 -4.48
N ASP A 307 7.59 -0.25 -3.39
CA ASP A 307 7.39 1.20 -3.09
C ASP A 307 6.39 2.10 -3.86
N GLY A 308 5.65 1.60 -4.85
CA GLY A 308 4.62 2.33 -5.61
C GLY A 308 3.20 1.93 -5.21
N THR A 309 2.96 0.67 -4.87
CA THR A 309 1.64 0.16 -4.43
C THR A 309 1.18 0.73 -3.08
N GLY A 310 2.13 1.21 -2.25
CA GLY A 310 1.85 1.80 -0.94
C GLY A 310 1.01 3.08 -1.00
N VAL A 311 1.29 3.97 -1.96
CA VAL A 311 0.62 5.29 -2.02
C VAL A 311 -0.88 5.16 -2.33
N PHE A 312 -1.26 4.23 -3.21
CA PHE A 312 -2.67 3.99 -3.52
C PHE A 312 -3.38 3.30 -2.35
N GLN A 313 -2.70 2.41 -1.64
CA GLN A 313 -3.23 1.82 -0.42
C GLN A 313 -3.42 2.89 0.67
N ASP A 314 -2.48 3.84 0.81
CA ASP A 314 -2.58 4.95 1.75
C ASP A 314 -3.72 5.90 1.38
N LEU A 315 -3.89 6.22 0.10
CA LEU A 315 -5.03 6.99 -0.39
C LEU A 315 -6.36 6.26 -0.17
N ALA A 316 -6.39 4.94 -0.37
CA ALA A 316 -7.55 4.09 -0.09
C ALA A 316 -7.92 4.10 1.39
N ASP A 317 -6.92 3.98 2.27
CA ASP A 317 -7.10 4.04 3.71
C ASP A 317 -7.57 5.43 4.17
N LEU A 318 -6.99 6.51 3.64
CA LEU A 318 -7.39 7.88 3.97
C LEU A 318 -8.83 8.19 3.53
N ASP A 319 -9.25 7.74 2.35
CA ASP A 319 -10.63 7.93 1.90
C ASP A 319 -11.62 7.10 2.73
N SER A 320 -11.27 5.85 3.06
CA SER A 320 -12.07 5.02 3.98
C SER A 320 -12.24 5.69 5.34
N LEU A 321 -11.17 6.27 5.89
CA LEU A 321 -11.22 7.04 7.13
C LEU A 321 -12.07 8.31 6.99
N ALA A 322 -11.99 9.02 5.85
CA ALA A 322 -12.82 10.21 5.60
C ALA A 322 -14.32 9.88 5.62
N ASP A 323 -14.71 8.75 5.02
CA ASP A 323 -16.09 8.28 5.03
C ASP A 323 -16.55 7.91 6.45
N GLN A 324 -15.73 7.16 7.20
CA GLN A 324 -16.01 6.80 8.60
C GLN A 324 -16.17 8.04 9.49
N LEU A 325 -15.29 9.04 9.33
CA LEU A 325 -15.29 10.27 10.11
C LEU A 325 -16.43 11.22 9.75
N SER A 326 -16.90 11.20 8.49
CA SER A 326 -18.02 12.04 8.03
C SER A 326 -19.36 11.73 8.71
N GLN A 327 -19.48 10.54 9.34
CA GLN A 327 -20.71 10.01 9.93
C GLN A 327 -21.94 10.16 9.02
N SER A 328 -21.73 10.12 7.70
CA SER A 328 -22.71 10.52 6.70
C SER A 328 -23.88 9.55 6.52
N TYR A 329 -23.80 8.33 7.07
CA TYR A 329 -24.89 7.37 7.06
C TYR A 329 -25.68 7.33 8.39
N GLY A 330 -27.01 7.23 8.29
CA GLY A 330 -27.92 7.11 9.42
C GLY A 330 -27.71 5.82 10.20
N GLY A 331 -26.84 5.86 11.20
CA GLY A 331 -26.49 4.70 12.02
C GLY A 331 -24.99 4.50 12.25
N ALA A 332 -24.14 5.30 11.62
CA ALA A 332 -22.69 5.28 11.83
C ALA A 332 -22.35 5.40 13.33
N ARG A 333 -21.51 4.49 13.82
CA ARG A 333 -21.03 4.48 15.21
C ARG A 333 -19.54 4.78 15.22
N MET A 334 -19.05 5.33 16.32
CA MET A 334 -17.60 5.43 16.48
C MET A 334 -16.93 4.05 16.52
N ASP A 335 -17.65 3.00 16.89
CA ASP A 335 -17.17 1.61 16.84
C ASP A 335 -16.75 1.15 15.43
N ASP A 336 -17.25 1.81 14.37
CA ASP A 336 -16.93 1.48 12.97
C ASP A 336 -15.61 2.13 12.49
N LEU A 337 -15.01 3.00 13.31
CA LEU A 337 -13.77 3.70 12.98
C LEU A 337 -12.55 2.78 13.17
N ASP A 338 -11.76 2.62 12.12
CA ASP A 338 -10.53 1.82 12.13
C ASP A 338 -9.38 2.59 12.80
N LEU A 339 -9.15 2.33 14.09
CA LEU A 339 -8.10 2.98 14.87
C LEU A 339 -6.69 2.63 14.40
N ASP A 340 -6.47 1.44 13.84
CA ASP A 340 -5.16 0.99 13.39
C ASP A 340 -4.76 1.72 12.11
N LYS A 341 -5.71 1.91 11.17
CA LYS A 341 -5.52 2.76 9.99
C LYS A 341 -5.30 4.22 10.39
N LEU A 342 -6.07 4.72 11.35
CA LEU A 342 -5.92 6.10 11.83
C LEU A 342 -4.54 6.33 12.45
N ALA A 343 -4.03 5.37 13.25
CA ALA A 343 -2.68 5.42 13.81
C ALA A 343 -1.61 5.43 12.71
N ARG A 344 -1.74 4.54 11.72
CA ARG A 344 -0.80 4.43 10.60
C ARG A 344 -0.74 5.72 9.77
N GLN A 345 -1.88 6.32 9.48
CA GLN A 345 -1.97 7.45 8.55
C GLN A 345 -1.76 8.82 9.22
N LEU A 346 -2.21 9.00 10.45
CA LEU A 346 -2.18 10.29 11.18
C LEU A 346 -1.32 10.29 12.45
N GLY A 347 -0.77 9.14 12.84
CA GLY A 347 0.03 8.95 14.04
C GLY A 347 -0.77 8.49 15.26
N ASP A 348 -0.05 7.96 16.25
CA ASP A 348 -0.62 7.34 17.46
C ASP A 348 -1.53 8.29 18.25
N GLU A 349 -1.23 9.59 18.27
CA GLU A 349 -2.06 10.55 18.99
C GLU A 349 -3.49 10.63 18.42
N ALA A 350 -3.64 10.56 17.09
CA ALA A 350 -4.95 10.61 16.45
C ALA A 350 -5.78 9.37 16.81
N ALA A 351 -5.13 8.21 16.91
CA ALA A 351 -5.77 6.98 17.37
C ALA A 351 -6.18 7.04 18.84
N VAL A 352 -5.37 7.65 19.70
CA VAL A 352 -5.72 7.87 21.12
C VAL A 352 -6.93 8.79 21.25
N ASP A 353 -6.98 9.88 20.50
CA ASP A 353 -8.12 10.81 20.51
C ASP A 353 -9.41 10.12 20.04
N ALA A 354 -9.34 9.41 18.91
CA ALA A 354 -10.47 8.65 18.37
C ALA A 354 -10.96 7.57 19.34
N LYS A 355 -10.05 6.85 19.99
CA LYS A 355 -10.37 5.85 21.02
C LYS A 355 -11.04 6.48 22.24
N THR A 356 -10.62 7.68 22.63
CA THR A 356 -11.24 8.40 23.75
C THR A 356 -12.67 8.83 23.39
N LEU A 357 -12.89 9.32 22.17
CA LEU A 357 -14.23 9.63 21.65
C LEU A 357 -15.13 8.38 21.56
N GLN A 358 -14.60 7.23 21.14
CA GLN A 358 -15.32 5.94 21.15
C GLN A 358 -15.78 5.54 22.56
N GLN A 359 -14.87 5.62 23.53
CA GLN A 359 -15.17 5.30 24.92
C GLN A 359 -16.20 6.27 25.52
N LEU A 360 -16.10 7.55 25.16
CA LEU A 360 -17.07 8.57 25.56
C LEU A 360 -18.47 8.26 25.01
N GLU A 361 -18.59 7.96 23.71
CA GLU A 361 -19.87 7.61 23.10
C GLU A 361 -20.50 6.39 23.80
N LYS A 362 -19.70 5.33 24.03
CA LYS A 362 -20.15 4.11 24.71
C LYS A 362 -20.63 4.41 26.13
N ALA A 363 -19.87 5.20 26.90
CA ALA A 363 -20.22 5.55 28.28
C ALA A 363 -21.51 6.39 28.36
N LEU A 364 -21.69 7.36 27.45
CA LEU A 364 -22.90 8.19 27.37
C LEU A 364 -24.14 7.36 27.02
N ARG A 365 -23.99 6.36 26.13
CA ARG A 365 -25.08 5.43 25.76
C ARG A 365 -25.42 4.44 26.89
N ASP A 366 -24.42 3.83 27.51
CA ASP A 366 -24.58 2.84 28.57
C ASP A 366 -25.13 3.44 29.87
N GLY A 367 -24.84 4.73 30.13
CA GLY A 367 -25.31 5.47 31.29
C GLY A 367 -26.83 5.67 31.36
N GLY A 368 -27.59 5.32 30.31
CA GLY A 368 -29.05 5.36 30.31
C GLY A 368 -29.67 6.77 30.33
N THR A 369 -28.85 7.82 30.17
CA THR A 369 -29.28 9.22 30.14
C THR A 369 -30.07 9.58 28.88
N LEU A 370 -29.94 8.79 27.81
CA LEU A 370 -30.64 8.96 26.54
C LEU A 370 -32.05 8.33 26.48
N LYS A 371 -32.46 7.54 27.50
CA LYS A 371 -33.72 6.76 27.48
C LYS A 371 -34.91 7.37 28.22
N ARG A 372 -34.81 8.60 28.74
CA ARG A 372 -35.95 9.30 29.34
C ARG A 372 -36.41 10.44 28.44
N GLY A 373 -37.20 10.07 27.44
CA GLY A 373 -38.16 10.92 26.74
C GLY A 373 -39.53 10.27 26.86
#